data_AF-A0A961IBN4-F1
#
_entry.id   AF-A0A961IBN4-F1
#
_cell.length_a   1.000
_cell.length_b   1.000
_cell.length_c   1.000
_cell.angle_alpha   90.00
_cell.angle_beta   90.00
_cell.angle_gamma   90.00
#
_symmetry.space_group_name_H-M   'P 1'
#
loop_
_entity.id
_entity.type
_entity.pdbx_description
1 polymer ?
#
loop_
_entity_poly.entity_id
_entity_poly.type
_entity_poly.pdbx_seq_one_letter_code
_entity_poly.pdbx_strand_id
1 'polypeptide(L)'
;MTSLNDIIADLRAEPAARLRDDTPPEEIEVIETHISLVLLAGKRVYKFKKSVDLGFIKQTTLTERFRNCCHEVRLNARLAADVYLGVYAVHLSDVGRPVLGTEPVYGLSHSDSQQDPSASSENSAGDDSILEYCVVMRRLPDAHNLKSRIAHKQIASTDMNGLADVLTAFHADCDHGARLAALHQLHTRLTEALDGISEQWLPDPIRRRILSEVQRKLAAVRIRELTRAIVDGHGDLRLDHIYISDDGFRIIDCVEFNQQFRAVDRFEDLAFLTMGCRVEQRNDLALRLIHRTVSRTGDWRGFFLLRLYELYRALVRLRIDNLRLANAGLPPERRAYFENRCRSYARFIRQNLSHPSGSVGEIFLVVGLPASGKSTFAEQLSSEKELPIIATDRIRPRMFRDRQLRKSARSKSHTSNYGKAKSNPSTTISSEATASDCQPFETDNQNLPAYADEKSSDAFQGLYAPDFSRRTYRHCAALAALAVRTGQSVILEGTYADWTDRRRIARLIARLDCSLHVFLTHTDESRARARLQARSQNPTVDSYGSQLSDPEVYDRIRTGTPPYQAYDFGVQSLKTITT
;
A
#
# COMPACT_ATOMS: atom_id res chain seq x y z
N MET A 1 31.39 33.21 5.31
CA MET A 1 30.26 32.37 4.87
C MET A 1 29.07 32.69 5.76
N THR A 2 28.01 33.26 5.19
CA THR A 2 26.74 33.51 5.89
C THR A 2 26.12 32.17 6.27
N SER A 3 25.75 31.95 7.53
CA SER A 3 25.15 30.68 7.93
C SER A 3 23.73 30.56 7.39
N LEU A 4 23.19 29.34 7.29
CA LEU A 4 21.79 29.15 6.89
C LEU A 4 20.83 29.90 7.83
N ASN A 5 21.13 29.94 9.13
CA ASN A 5 20.30 30.67 10.09
C ASN A 5 20.31 32.18 9.83
N ASP A 6 21.45 32.74 9.42
CA ASP A 6 21.56 34.16 9.06
C ASP A 6 20.76 34.46 7.79
N ILE A 7 20.87 33.59 6.77
CA ILE A 7 20.06 33.70 5.54
C ILE A 7 18.57 33.72 5.88
N ILE A 8 18.13 32.80 6.72
CA ILE A 8 16.72 32.69 7.12
C ILE A 8 16.28 33.90 7.95
N ALA A 9 17.11 34.38 8.87
CA ALA A 9 16.81 35.58 9.65
C ALA A 9 16.61 36.79 8.73
N ASP A 10 17.48 36.95 7.73
CA ASP A 10 17.35 38.00 6.73
C ASP A 10 16.09 37.84 5.88
N LEU A 11 15.79 36.65 5.36
CA LEU A 11 14.58 36.43 4.55
C LEU A 11 13.29 36.73 5.33
N ARG A 12 13.29 36.54 6.65
CA ARG A 12 12.14 36.82 7.52
C ARG A 12 11.97 38.29 7.90
N ALA A 13 13.02 39.10 7.82
CA ALA A 13 12.96 40.50 8.22
C ALA A 13 12.07 41.34 7.30
N GLU A 14 12.05 41.03 6.00
CA GLU A 14 11.25 41.72 4.98
C GLU A 14 10.64 40.71 4.00
N PRO A 15 9.66 39.91 4.42
CA PRO A 15 9.24 38.73 3.66
C PRO A 15 8.60 39.06 2.30
N ALA A 16 7.91 40.20 2.18
CA ALA A 16 7.38 40.68 0.90
C ALA A 16 8.47 40.89 -0.15
N ALA A 17 9.52 41.62 0.22
CA ALA A 17 10.62 41.92 -0.69
C ALA A 17 11.52 40.69 -0.93
N ARG A 18 11.72 39.86 0.10
CA ARG A 18 12.80 38.86 0.12
C ARG A 18 12.35 37.45 -0.21
N LEU A 19 11.14 37.04 0.16
CA LEU A 19 10.56 35.74 -0.23
C LEU A 19 9.74 35.82 -1.52
N ARG A 20 9.55 37.05 -2.04
CA ARG A 20 8.76 37.36 -3.24
C ARG A 20 7.39 36.68 -3.24
N ASP A 21 6.76 36.69 -2.07
CA ASP A 21 5.37 36.31 -1.87
C ASP A 21 4.54 37.59 -1.95
N ASP A 22 3.55 37.62 -2.85
CA ASP A 22 2.64 38.76 -3.01
C ASP A 22 1.68 38.89 -1.82
N THR A 23 1.57 37.84 -1.00
CA THR A 23 0.73 37.79 0.21
C THR A 23 1.52 37.22 1.41
N PRO A 24 2.64 37.85 1.80
CA PRO A 24 3.45 37.39 2.91
C PRO A 24 2.69 37.70 4.21
N PRO A 25 2.66 36.76 5.17
CA PRO A 25 2.02 37.01 6.46
C PRO A 25 2.90 37.94 7.32
N GLU A 26 2.29 38.57 8.32
CA GLU A 26 3.03 39.32 9.34
C GLU A 26 3.94 38.42 10.18
N GLU A 27 3.54 37.16 10.39
CA GLU A 27 4.32 36.17 11.14
C GLU A 27 4.70 34.96 10.27
N ILE A 28 6.00 34.61 10.31
CA ILE A 28 6.55 33.40 9.69
C ILE A 28 6.91 32.40 10.78
N GLU A 29 6.22 31.27 10.77
CA GLU A 29 6.54 30.12 11.62
C GLU A 29 7.75 29.38 11.04
N VAL A 30 8.69 29.01 11.92
CA VAL A 30 9.88 28.24 11.56
C VAL A 30 9.80 26.87 12.19
N ILE A 31 9.77 25.84 11.34
CA ILE A 31 9.80 24.44 11.75
C ILE A 31 11.16 23.86 11.42
N GLU A 32 11.86 23.40 12.45
CA GLU A 32 13.17 22.79 12.33
C GLU A 32 13.09 21.26 12.45
N THR A 33 13.66 20.57 11.47
CA THR A 33 13.81 19.11 11.46
C THR A 33 15.29 18.72 11.54
N HIS A 34 15.60 17.42 11.54
CA HIS A 34 17.00 16.94 11.57
C HIS A 34 17.79 17.32 10.30
N ILE A 35 17.12 17.46 9.16
CA ILE A 35 17.75 17.65 7.84
C ILE A 35 17.30 18.92 7.11
N SER A 36 16.31 19.65 7.63
CA SER A 36 15.71 20.80 6.95
C SER A 36 15.21 21.85 7.92
N LEU A 37 15.09 23.07 7.41
CA LEU A 37 14.41 24.21 8.03
C LEU A 37 13.26 24.63 7.12
N VAL A 38 12.06 24.74 7.66
CA VAL A 38 10.83 25.02 6.91
C VAL A 38 10.23 26.33 7.40
N LEU A 39 9.97 27.26 6.48
CA LEU A 39 9.25 28.50 6.75
C LEU A 39 7.81 28.35 6.26
N LEU A 40 6.84 28.54 7.15
CA LEU A 40 5.44 28.65 6.78
C LEU A 40 5.09 30.13 6.65
N ALA A 41 4.87 30.59 5.42
CA ALA A 41 4.66 32.00 5.10
C ALA A 41 3.39 32.15 4.26
N GLY A 42 2.27 32.46 4.90
CA GLY A 42 1.02 32.80 4.22
C GLY A 42 0.52 31.60 3.41
N LYS A 43 0.47 31.76 2.08
CA LYS A 43 0.05 30.70 1.15
C LYS A 43 1.20 29.80 0.69
N ARG A 44 2.43 30.07 1.10
CA ARG A 44 3.63 29.34 0.66
C ARG A 44 4.38 28.69 1.81
N VAL A 45 5.17 27.69 1.44
CA VAL A 45 6.12 27.00 2.31
C VAL A 45 7.47 27.02 1.62
N TYR A 46 8.51 27.40 2.38
CA TYR A 46 9.89 27.45 1.88
C TYR A 46 10.72 26.46 2.70
N LYS A 47 11.21 25.39 2.05
CA LYS A 47 11.97 24.32 2.70
C LYS A 47 13.42 24.35 2.25
N PHE A 48 14.30 24.57 3.23
CA PHE A 48 15.75 24.65 3.07
C PHE A 48 16.40 23.39 3.62
N LYS A 49 17.47 22.93 2.98
CA LYS A 49 18.25 21.76 3.45
C LYS A 49 19.37 22.23 4.37
N LYS A 50 19.56 21.53 5.50
CA LYS A 50 20.66 21.81 6.43
C LYS A 50 21.96 21.17 5.94
N SER A 51 23.10 21.80 6.18
CA SER A 51 24.41 21.19 5.92
C SER A 51 24.69 20.07 6.95
N VAL A 52 24.43 18.82 6.56
CA VAL A 52 24.63 17.63 7.42
C VAL A 52 25.12 16.43 6.61
N ASP A 53 25.83 15.54 7.29
CA ASP A 53 26.10 14.18 6.86
C ASP A 53 25.64 13.23 7.98
N LEU A 54 24.60 12.43 7.71
CA LEU A 54 24.03 11.48 8.67
C LEU A 54 24.27 10.03 8.25
N GLY A 55 25.18 9.79 7.29
CA GLY A 55 25.48 8.46 6.72
C GLY A 55 24.43 7.93 5.74
N PHE A 56 23.15 8.23 5.94
CA PHE A 56 22.06 7.88 5.00
C PHE A 56 21.62 9.06 4.11
N ILE A 57 22.08 10.28 4.41
CA ILE A 57 21.88 11.49 3.63
C ILE A 57 23.14 12.34 3.76
N LYS A 58 23.63 12.84 2.62
CA LYS A 58 24.75 13.77 2.55
C LYS A 58 24.30 15.02 1.80
N GLN A 59 24.46 16.16 2.43
CA GLN A 59 24.05 17.46 1.89
C GLN A 59 24.90 18.61 2.43
N THR A 60 26.20 18.35 2.55
CA THR A 60 27.16 19.30 3.13
C THR A 60 27.54 20.39 2.13
N THR A 61 27.55 20.06 0.84
CA THR A 61 27.80 21.02 -0.24
C THR A 61 26.50 21.63 -0.78
N LEU A 62 26.61 22.82 -1.38
CA LEU A 62 25.48 23.49 -2.02
C LEU A 62 24.91 22.65 -3.19
N THR A 63 25.78 22.01 -3.98
CA THR A 63 25.38 21.10 -5.07
C THR A 63 24.59 19.88 -4.58
N GLU A 64 25.01 19.26 -3.46
CA GLU A 64 24.25 18.15 -2.88
C GLU A 64 22.88 18.62 -2.36
N ARG A 65 22.79 19.81 -1.75
CA ARG A 65 21.51 20.39 -1.34
C ARG A 65 20.59 20.67 -2.54
N PHE A 66 21.12 21.23 -3.62
CA PHE A 66 20.38 21.44 -4.86
C PHE A 66 19.79 20.12 -5.39
N ARG A 67 20.63 19.08 -5.53
CA ARG A 67 20.19 17.75 -5.98
C ARG A 67 19.08 17.17 -5.10
N ASN A 68 19.19 17.30 -3.79
CA ASN A 68 18.16 16.84 -2.86
C ASN A 68 16.86 17.65 -2.96
N CYS A 69 16.94 18.97 -3.21
CA CYS A 69 15.77 19.79 -3.50
C CYS A 69 15.06 19.34 -4.80
N CYS A 70 15.82 19.08 -5.87
CA CYS A 70 15.27 18.58 -7.14
C CYS A 70 14.61 17.20 -6.98
N HIS A 71 15.24 16.29 -6.21
CA HIS A 71 14.65 14.99 -5.88
C HIS A 71 13.34 15.14 -5.11
N GLU A 72 13.27 16.05 -4.14
CA GLU A 72 12.05 16.30 -3.38
C GLU A 72 10.90 16.75 -4.30
N VAL A 73 11.14 17.74 -5.17
CA VAL A 73 10.13 18.21 -6.14
C VAL A 73 9.70 17.07 -7.06
N ARG A 74 10.65 16.35 -7.66
CA ARG A 74 10.38 15.27 -8.62
C ARG A 74 9.57 14.13 -8.00
N LEU A 75 9.97 13.66 -6.82
CA LEU A 75 9.37 12.47 -6.21
C LEU A 75 7.97 12.74 -5.65
N ASN A 76 7.75 13.93 -5.09
CA ASN A 76 6.46 14.29 -4.55
C ASN A 76 5.45 14.70 -5.61
N ALA A 77 5.90 15.21 -6.76
CA ALA A 77 5.00 15.54 -7.86
C ALA A 77 4.22 14.34 -8.41
N ARG A 78 4.68 13.11 -8.17
CA ARG A 78 3.94 11.89 -8.51
C ARG A 78 2.55 11.82 -7.85
N LEU A 79 2.36 12.49 -6.71
CA LEU A 79 1.11 12.47 -5.93
C LEU A 79 0.65 13.87 -5.47
N ALA A 80 1.39 14.93 -5.80
CA ALA A 80 1.11 16.30 -5.36
C ALA A 80 1.73 17.36 -6.30
N ALA A 81 1.64 17.16 -7.63
CA ALA A 81 2.28 18.03 -8.63
C ALA A 81 1.95 19.52 -8.46
N ASP A 82 0.72 19.86 -8.10
CA ASP A 82 0.26 21.24 -7.92
C ASP A 82 0.68 21.88 -6.58
N VAL A 83 1.32 21.11 -5.70
CA VAL A 83 1.83 21.56 -4.40
C VAL A 83 3.28 22.04 -4.52
N TYR A 84 4.11 21.39 -5.34
CA TYR A 84 5.53 21.69 -5.45
C TYR A 84 5.78 22.66 -6.61
N LEU A 85 6.09 23.92 -6.28
CA LEU A 85 6.23 25.01 -7.26
C LEU A 85 7.62 25.09 -7.90
N GLY A 86 8.59 24.33 -7.38
CA GLY A 86 9.95 24.22 -7.91
C GLY A 86 11.04 24.43 -6.87
N VAL A 87 12.29 24.39 -7.33
CA VAL A 87 13.48 24.79 -6.57
C VAL A 87 13.87 26.18 -7.00
N TYR A 88 14.12 27.05 -6.03
CA TYR A 88 14.51 28.44 -6.24
C TYR A 88 15.88 28.67 -5.61
N ALA A 89 16.68 29.52 -6.25
CA ALA A 89 17.96 29.97 -5.72
C ALA A 89 17.76 31.21 -4.83
N VAL A 90 18.55 31.29 -3.77
CA VAL A 90 18.71 32.48 -2.94
C VAL A 90 20.01 33.16 -3.35
N HIS A 91 19.92 34.42 -3.75
CA HIS A 91 21.04 35.22 -4.22
C HIS A 91 21.37 36.32 -3.21
N LEU A 92 22.58 36.86 -3.34
CA LEU A 92 22.91 38.15 -2.74
C LEU A 92 22.37 39.28 -3.63
N SER A 93 21.48 40.12 -3.11
CA SER A 93 21.02 41.33 -3.81
C SER A 93 22.13 42.38 -3.96
N ASP A 94 21.89 43.39 -4.80
CA ASP A 94 22.79 44.54 -4.99
C ASP A 94 23.15 45.27 -3.68
N VAL A 95 22.27 45.18 -2.68
CA VAL A 95 22.46 45.76 -1.33
C VAL A 95 23.10 44.77 -0.33
N GLY A 96 23.62 43.63 -0.80
CA GLY A 96 24.33 42.66 0.03
C GLY A 96 23.43 41.84 0.94
N ARG A 97 22.12 41.73 0.64
CA ARG A 97 21.15 40.98 1.45
C ARG A 97 20.59 39.75 0.71
N PRO A 98 20.34 38.62 1.39
CA PRO A 98 19.70 37.46 0.78
C PRO A 98 18.31 37.77 0.22
N VAL A 99 18.07 37.35 -1.02
CA VAL A 99 16.76 37.46 -1.70
C VAL A 99 16.49 36.20 -2.52
N LEU A 100 15.24 35.75 -2.54
CA LEU A 100 14.81 34.63 -3.38
C LEU A 100 14.70 35.05 -4.86
N GLY A 101 15.13 34.17 -5.78
CA GLY A 101 14.92 34.34 -7.21
C GLY A 101 13.44 34.46 -7.60
N THR A 102 13.15 35.09 -8.74
CA THR A 102 11.77 35.27 -9.26
C THR A 102 11.24 34.01 -9.92
N GLU A 103 12.13 33.23 -10.52
CA GLU A 103 11.79 32.03 -11.29
C GLU A 103 12.46 30.79 -10.67
N PRO A 104 11.85 29.60 -10.81
CA PRO A 104 12.47 28.38 -10.35
C PRO A 104 13.68 28.04 -11.22
N VAL A 105 14.79 27.68 -10.58
CA VAL A 105 15.95 27.07 -11.24
C VAL A 105 15.72 25.60 -11.61
N TYR A 106 14.69 24.99 -11.02
CA TYR A 106 14.19 23.67 -11.39
C TYR A 106 12.68 23.59 -11.15
N GLY A 107 11.92 23.16 -12.16
CA GLY A 107 10.47 23.00 -12.09
C GLY A 107 9.97 21.94 -13.07
N LEU A 108 8.68 21.61 -13.02
CA LEU A 108 8.09 20.54 -13.84
C LEU A 108 7.48 21.02 -15.17
N SER A 109 7.65 22.30 -15.53
CA SER A 109 7.09 22.86 -16.76
C SER A 109 7.86 22.44 -18.01
N HIS A 110 7.22 21.56 -18.80
CA HIS A 110 7.30 21.34 -20.26
C HIS A 110 8.68 21.24 -20.95
N SER A 111 9.40 20.13 -20.75
CA SER A 111 10.12 19.33 -21.77
C SER A 111 11.15 18.37 -21.15
N ASP A 112 11.55 18.62 -19.90
CA ASP A 112 12.77 18.02 -19.33
C ASP A 112 12.49 16.94 -18.26
N SER A 113 11.28 16.37 -18.25
CA SER A 113 10.79 15.43 -17.22
C SER A 113 11.53 14.07 -17.15
N GLN A 114 12.64 13.89 -17.86
CA GLN A 114 13.47 12.70 -17.80
C GLN A 114 14.98 12.97 -17.65
N GLN A 115 15.43 14.22 -17.55
CA GLN A 115 16.84 14.47 -17.31
C GLN A 115 17.15 14.36 -15.81
N ASP A 116 18.09 13.47 -15.49
CA ASP A 116 18.73 13.44 -14.18
C ASP A 116 19.41 14.80 -13.93
N PRO A 117 19.09 15.55 -12.86
CA PRO A 117 19.75 16.81 -12.54
C PRO A 117 21.27 16.66 -12.31
N SER A 118 21.80 15.43 -12.27
CA SER A 118 23.23 15.16 -12.34
C SER A 118 23.88 15.46 -13.69
N ALA A 119 23.12 15.47 -14.79
CA ALA A 119 23.63 15.63 -16.16
C ALA A 119 23.62 17.10 -16.65
N SER A 120 22.79 17.96 -16.06
CA SER A 120 22.70 19.38 -16.42
C SER A 120 23.60 20.29 -15.56
N SER A 121 24.38 19.73 -14.63
CA SER A 121 25.16 20.51 -13.65
C SER A 121 26.53 20.99 -14.12
N GLU A 122 26.88 20.91 -15.41
CA GLU A 122 28.11 21.56 -15.90
C GLU A 122 27.90 23.01 -16.35
N ASN A 123 26.66 23.50 -16.52
CA ASN A 123 26.41 24.85 -17.06
C ASN A 123 25.82 25.89 -16.08
N SER A 124 25.87 25.65 -14.76
CA SER A 124 25.60 26.71 -13.77
C SER A 124 26.42 26.59 -12.47
N ALA A 125 27.44 25.72 -12.45
CA ALA A 125 28.48 25.75 -11.43
C ALA A 125 29.44 26.91 -11.71
N GLY A 126 28.99 28.14 -11.44
CA GLY A 126 29.80 29.33 -11.67
C GLY A 126 29.17 30.68 -11.34
N ASP A 127 27.98 30.72 -10.74
CA ASP A 127 27.45 31.98 -10.20
C ASP A 127 27.76 32.07 -8.70
N ASP A 128 28.88 32.73 -8.37
CA ASP A 128 29.31 33.00 -7.00
C ASP A 128 28.28 33.81 -6.18
N SER A 129 27.19 34.29 -6.79
CA SER A 129 26.10 34.99 -6.12
C SER A 129 25.11 34.08 -5.37
N ILE A 130 25.08 32.78 -5.66
CA ILE A 130 24.10 31.86 -5.06
C ILE A 130 24.55 31.47 -3.65
N LEU A 131 23.71 31.81 -2.68
CA LEU A 131 23.94 31.53 -1.26
C LEU A 131 23.33 30.19 -0.84
N GLU A 132 22.14 29.85 -1.34
CA GLU A 132 21.40 28.64 -0.96
C GLU A 132 20.31 28.28 -1.97
N TYR A 133 19.76 27.06 -1.89
CA TYR A 133 18.55 26.65 -2.59
C TYR A 133 17.39 26.32 -1.64
N CYS A 134 16.16 26.58 -2.08
CA CYS A 134 14.97 26.15 -1.36
C CYS A 134 13.92 25.52 -2.27
N VAL A 135 13.19 24.55 -1.73
CA VAL A 135 11.96 24.05 -2.34
C VAL A 135 10.82 24.99 -1.94
N VAL A 136 10.09 25.51 -2.94
CA VAL A 136 8.92 26.35 -2.72
C VAL A 136 7.67 25.53 -2.98
N MET A 137 6.73 25.57 -2.04
CA MET A 137 5.50 24.79 -2.08
C MET A 137 4.29 25.65 -1.78
N ARG A 138 3.11 25.24 -2.27
CA ARG A 138 1.83 25.74 -1.78
C ARG A 138 1.61 25.22 -0.36
N ARG A 139 1.23 26.11 0.57
CA ARG A 139 0.81 25.71 1.91
C ARG A 139 -0.55 25.03 1.85
N LEU A 140 -0.61 23.79 2.34
CA LEU A 140 -1.87 23.07 2.50
C LEU A 140 -2.46 23.35 3.89
N PRO A 141 -3.79 23.49 4.04
CA PRO A 141 -4.39 23.73 5.34
C PRO A 141 -4.21 22.52 6.27
N ASP A 142 -3.67 22.72 7.48
CA ASP A 142 -3.41 21.62 8.43
C ASP A 142 -4.70 20.87 8.83
N ALA A 143 -5.85 21.54 8.80
CA ALA A 143 -7.15 20.92 9.03
C ALA A 143 -7.52 19.85 7.98
N HIS A 144 -6.93 19.92 6.78
CA HIS A 144 -7.26 19.03 5.66
C HIS A 144 -6.41 17.75 5.65
N ASN A 145 -5.35 17.66 6.46
CA ASN A 145 -4.58 16.42 6.54
C ASN A 145 -5.43 15.31 7.19
N LEU A 146 -5.17 14.06 6.79
CA LEU A 146 -6.00 12.92 7.16
C LEU A 146 -6.00 12.68 8.67
N LYS A 147 -4.89 12.96 9.37
CA LYS A 147 -4.86 12.87 10.85
C LYS A 147 -5.81 13.87 11.51
N SER A 148 -5.76 15.13 11.09
CA SER A 148 -6.67 16.17 11.57
C SER A 148 -8.12 15.79 11.27
N ARG A 149 -8.43 15.31 10.07
CA ARG A 149 -9.78 14.86 9.71
C ARG A 149 -10.24 13.65 10.51
N ILE A 150 -9.35 12.70 10.84
CA ILE A 150 -9.65 11.60 11.77
C ILE A 150 -10.04 12.16 13.15
N ALA A 151 -9.22 13.05 13.71
CA ALA A 151 -9.43 13.62 15.03
C ALA A 151 -10.77 14.38 15.14
N HIS A 152 -11.14 15.11 14.08
CA HIS A 152 -12.39 15.88 14.02
C HIS A 152 -13.58 15.09 13.45
N LYS A 153 -13.42 13.78 13.17
CA LYS A 153 -14.44 12.91 12.56
C LYS A 153 -14.98 13.43 11.21
N GLN A 154 -14.15 14.12 10.44
CA GLN A 154 -14.47 14.72 9.14
C GLN A 154 -14.04 13.84 7.96
N ILE A 155 -14.44 12.57 7.97
CA ILE A 155 -14.09 11.61 6.91
C ILE A 155 -15.36 11.04 6.31
N ALA A 156 -15.55 11.26 5.02
CA ALA A 156 -16.63 10.66 4.27
C ALA A 156 -16.37 9.16 4.07
N SER A 157 -17.44 8.38 3.93
CA SER A 157 -17.35 6.92 3.73
C SER A 157 -16.62 6.55 2.43
N THR A 158 -16.56 7.46 1.45
CA THR A 158 -15.91 7.29 0.15
C THR A 158 -14.43 7.65 0.16
N ASP A 159 -13.96 8.45 1.11
CA ASP A 159 -12.58 9.00 1.10
C ASP A 159 -11.53 7.90 1.09
N MET A 160 -11.66 6.90 1.98
CA MET A 160 -10.70 5.79 2.04
C MET A 160 -10.74 4.90 0.80
N ASN A 161 -11.88 4.84 0.10
CA ASN A 161 -11.96 4.10 -1.16
C ASN A 161 -11.23 4.85 -2.29
N GLY A 162 -11.42 6.17 -2.36
CA GLY A 162 -10.70 7.03 -3.30
C GLY A 162 -9.19 7.02 -3.05
N LEU A 163 -8.78 7.08 -1.79
CA LEU A 163 -7.38 7.01 -1.40
C LEU A 163 -6.74 5.66 -1.79
N ALA A 164 -7.43 4.54 -1.55
CA ALA A 164 -6.96 3.23 -1.99
C ALA A 164 -6.82 3.13 -3.52
N ASP A 165 -7.73 3.76 -4.27
CA ASP A 165 -7.68 3.80 -5.73
C ASP A 165 -6.46 4.60 -6.23
N VAL A 166 -6.22 5.79 -5.65
CA VAL A 166 -5.04 6.62 -5.97
C VAL A 166 -3.74 5.88 -5.67
N LEU A 167 -3.62 5.29 -4.47
CA LEU A 167 -2.41 4.56 -4.07
C LEU A 167 -2.18 3.31 -4.94
N THR A 168 -3.25 2.60 -5.30
CA THR A 168 -3.14 1.43 -6.18
C THR A 168 -2.67 1.83 -7.58
N ALA A 169 -3.18 2.93 -8.13
CA ALA A 169 -2.71 3.45 -9.41
C ALA A 169 -1.24 3.87 -9.34
N PHE A 170 -0.87 4.65 -8.32
CA PHE A 170 0.51 5.05 -8.07
C PHE A 170 1.47 3.85 -8.01
N HIS A 171 1.16 2.82 -7.22
CA HIS A 171 1.99 1.62 -7.10
C HIS A 171 2.03 0.76 -8.37
N ALA A 172 1.06 0.91 -9.28
CA ALA A 172 1.07 0.24 -10.58
C ALA A 172 2.02 0.94 -11.55
N ASP A 173 2.11 2.26 -11.48
CA ASP A 173 2.95 3.10 -12.34
C ASP A 173 4.40 3.21 -11.85
N CYS A 174 4.66 2.89 -10.57
CA CYS A 174 6.02 2.90 -10.00
C CYS A 174 6.98 1.93 -10.70
N ASP A 175 8.25 2.34 -10.75
CA ASP A 175 9.37 1.49 -11.12
C ASP A 175 9.48 0.26 -10.22
N HIS A 176 9.96 -0.84 -10.80
CA HIS A 176 10.08 -2.13 -10.14
C HIS A 176 11.13 -2.99 -10.84
N GLY A 177 11.79 -3.87 -10.09
CA GLY A 177 12.82 -4.76 -10.65
C GLY A 177 13.81 -5.29 -9.62
N ALA A 178 14.77 -6.09 -10.09
CA ALA A 178 15.73 -6.80 -9.24
C ALA A 178 16.58 -5.87 -8.37
N ARG A 179 16.96 -4.68 -8.89
CA ARG A 179 17.69 -3.66 -8.11
C ARG A 179 16.90 -3.21 -6.88
N LEU A 180 15.62 -2.90 -7.04
CA LEU A 180 14.75 -2.48 -5.92
C LEU A 180 14.52 -3.65 -4.96
N ALA A 181 14.33 -4.86 -5.47
CA ALA A 181 14.22 -6.05 -4.62
C ALA A 181 15.47 -6.28 -3.76
N ALA A 182 16.67 -6.07 -4.30
CA ALA A 182 17.92 -6.18 -3.57
C ALA A 182 18.07 -5.14 -2.46
N LEU A 183 17.43 -3.96 -2.60
CA LEU A 183 17.43 -2.89 -1.60
C LEU A 183 16.41 -3.13 -0.46
N HIS A 184 15.32 -3.86 -0.72
CA HIS A 184 14.22 -4.03 0.23
C HIS A 184 14.64 -4.68 1.55
N GLN A 185 15.43 -5.76 1.54
CA GLN A 185 16.05 -6.42 2.70
C GLN A 185 15.29 -6.31 4.05
N LEU A 186 13.99 -6.64 4.05
CA LEU A 186 13.09 -6.34 5.18
C LEU A 186 13.58 -6.95 6.50
N HIS A 187 14.09 -8.18 6.46
CA HIS A 187 14.60 -8.88 7.63
C HIS A 187 15.69 -8.06 8.34
N THR A 188 16.70 -7.62 7.58
CA THR A 188 17.81 -6.81 8.10
C THR A 188 17.29 -5.50 8.69
N ARG A 189 16.48 -4.76 7.93
CA ARG A 189 15.92 -3.46 8.38
C ARG A 189 15.07 -3.59 9.63
N LEU A 190 14.33 -4.69 9.78
CA LEU A 190 13.49 -4.94 10.95
C LEU A 190 14.33 -5.25 12.17
N THR A 191 15.35 -6.11 12.05
CA THR A 191 16.28 -6.42 13.14
C THR A 191 17.01 -5.16 13.60
N GLU A 192 17.54 -4.37 12.67
CA GLU A 192 18.15 -3.07 13.00
C GLU A 192 17.15 -2.15 13.72
N ALA A 193 15.92 -2.03 13.21
CA ALA A 193 14.88 -1.22 13.85
C ALA A 193 14.58 -1.69 15.29
N LEU A 194 14.63 -2.99 15.55
CA LEU A 194 14.41 -3.58 16.87
C LEU A 194 15.56 -3.30 17.85
N ASP A 195 16.81 -3.42 17.38
CA ASP A 195 18.01 -3.23 18.21
C ASP A 195 18.12 -1.81 18.76
N GLY A 196 17.67 -0.81 17.99
CA GLY A 196 17.71 0.60 18.39
C GLY A 196 16.60 1.05 19.35
N ILE A 197 15.78 0.15 19.90
CA ILE A 197 14.67 0.48 20.80
C ILE A 197 15.07 0.14 22.24
N SER A 198 14.71 0.96 23.22
CA SER A 198 14.93 0.66 24.64
C SER A 198 14.02 -0.48 25.17
N GLU A 199 14.55 -1.32 26.08
CA GLU A 199 13.80 -2.40 26.75
C GLU A 199 12.54 -1.93 27.50
N GLN A 200 12.51 -0.67 27.94
CA GLN A 200 11.32 -0.09 28.59
C GLN A 200 10.07 -0.16 27.70
N TRP A 201 10.26 -0.06 26.37
CA TRP A 201 9.18 -0.09 25.40
C TRP A 201 8.90 -1.51 24.93
N LEU A 202 9.96 -2.27 24.64
CA LEU A 202 9.92 -3.63 24.14
C LEU A 202 10.81 -4.55 24.99
N PRO A 203 10.26 -5.14 26.08
CA PRO A 203 10.91 -6.19 26.84
C PRO A 203 11.24 -7.43 26.00
N ASP A 204 12.22 -8.21 26.44
CA ASP A 204 12.72 -9.41 25.75
C ASP A 204 11.66 -10.42 25.29
N PRO A 205 10.62 -10.76 26.08
CA PRO A 205 9.60 -11.69 25.60
C PRO A 205 8.87 -11.19 24.34
N ILE A 206 8.67 -9.87 24.22
CA ILE A 206 8.07 -9.25 23.05
C ILE A 206 9.05 -9.26 21.88
N ARG A 207 10.33 -8.93 22.11
CA ARG A 207 11.39 -9.00 21.08
C ARG A 207 11.50 -10.40 20.47
N ARG A 208 11.55 -11.45 21.31
CA ARG A 208 11.57 -12.85 20.84
C ARG A 208 10.33 -13.20 20.02
N ARG A 209 9.16 -12.72 20.42
CA ARG A 209 7.92 -12.93 19.66
C ARG A 209 7.93 -12.24 18.30
N ILE A 210 8.48 -11.02 18.21
CA ILE A 210 8.70 -10.31 16.94
C ILE A 210 9.58 -11.15 16.02
N LEU A 211 10.76 -11.55 16.49
CA LEU A 211 11.70 -12.35 15.69
C LEU A 211 11.09 -13.68 15.22
N SER A 212 10.28 -14.33 16.06
CA SER A 212 9.53 -15.54 15.68
C SER A 212 8.49 -15.29 14.57
N GLU A 213 7.76 -14.18 14.63
CA GLU A 213 6.80 -13.79 13.58
C GLU A 213 7.50 -13.51 12.25
N VAL A 214 8.64 -12.81 12.31
CA VAL A 214 9.48 -12.53 11.13
C VAL A 214 9.97 -13.83 10.51
N GLN A 215 10.54 -14.73 11.32
CA GLN A 215 11.06 -16.01 10.86
C GLN A 215 9.98 -16.84 10.15
N ARG A 216 8.76 -16.89 10.71
CA ARG A 216 7.62 -17.63 10.12
C ARG A 216 7.20 -17.09 8.76
N LYS A 217 7.36 -15.79 8.51
CA LYS A 217 6.92 -15.13 7.27
C LYS A 217 8.05 -14.86 6.28
N LEU A 218 9.31 -15.18 6.64
CA LEU A 218 10.48 -14.85 5.82
C LEU A 218 10.40 -15.44 4.42
N ALA A 219 9.97 -16.70 4.27
CA ALA A 219 9.80 -17.32 2.95
C ALA A 219 8.77 -16.57 2.08
N ALA A 220 7.65 -16.13 2.67
CA ALA A 220 6.65 -15.34 1.97
C ALA A 220 7.19 -13.96 1.56
N VAL A 221 7.99 -13.32 2.41
CA VAL A 221 8.70 -12.08 2.09
C VAL A 221 9.68 -12.28 0.93
N ARG A 222 10.49 -13.35 0.94
CA ARG A 222 11.41 -13.67 -0.17
C ARG A 222 10.68 -13.90 -1.49
N ILE A 223 9.52 -14.57 -1.46
CA ILE A 223 8.67 -14.69 -2.66
C ILE A 223 8.26 -13.32 -3.20
N ARG A 224 7.93 -12.36 -2.33
CA ARG A 224 7.61 -10.99 -2.77
C ARG A 224 8.80 -10.33 -3.44
N GLU A 225 9.99 -10.42 -2.85
CA GLU A 225 11.23 -9.85 -3.40
C GLU A 225 11.59 -10.43 -4.78
N LEU A 226 11.28 -11.71 -5.02
CA LEU A 226 11.49 -12.36 -6.32
C LEU A 226 10.37 -12.07 -7.34
N THR A 227 9.31 -11.39 -6.92
CA THR A 227 8.21 -10.99 -7.80
C THR A 227 8.22 -9.48 -8.04
N ARG A 228 7.45 -9.00 -9.03
CA ARG A 228 7.28 -7.55 -9.33
C ARG A 228 6.45 -6.84 -8.24
N ALA A 229 6.65 -7.16 -6.97
CA ALA A 229 5.94 -6.64 -5.81
C ALA A 229 6.66 -5.45 -5.15
N ILE A 230 7.99 -5.44 -5.23
CA ILE A 230 8.81 -4.35 -4.72
C ILE A 230 8.83 -3.22 -5.74
N VAL A 231 8.49 -2.01 -5.29
CA VAL A 231 8.34 -0.81 -6.11
C VAL A 231 9.15 0.35 -5.52
N ASP A 232 9.44 1.38 -6.33
CA ASP A 232 9.93 2.68 -5.83
C ASP A 232 8.74 3.51 -5.31
N GLY A 233 8.25 3.13 -4.13
CA GLY A 233 7.03 3.66 -3.50
C GLY A 233 7.20 5.03 -2.85
N HIS A 234 6.35 5.32 -1.86
CA HIS A 234 6.39 6.57 -1.10
C HIS A 234 7.43 6.54 0.02
N GLY A 235 7.49 5.44 0.78
CA GLY A 235 8.47 5.18 1.83
C GLY A 235 8.12 5.75 3.21
N ASP A 236 7.33 6.84 3.27
CA ASP A 236 6.84 7.47 4.51
C ASP A 236 5.36 7.89 4.44
N LEU A 237 4.48 6.96 4.04
CA LEU A 237 3.05 7.23 3.80
C LEU A 237 2.24 7.40 5.11
N ARG A 238 2.42 8.54 5.78
CA ARG A 238 1.79 8.86 7.08
C ARG A 238 0.47 9.61 6.93
N LEU A 239 -0.40 9.51 7.95
CA LEU A 239 -1.67 10.24 8.02
C LEU A 239 -1.48 11.77 7.88
N ASP A 240 -0.40 12.30 8.43
CA ASP A 240 -0.10 13.74 8.44
C ASP A 240 0.30 14.27 7.04
N HIS A 241 0.56 13.37 6.10
CA HIS A 241 1.08 13.69 4.77
C HIS A 241 0.02 13.57 3.67
N ILE A 242 -1.18 13.13 4.02
CA ILE A 242 -2.27 12.91 3.08
C ILE A 242 -3.30 14.00 3.30
N TYR A 243 -3.49 14.84 2.30
CA TYR A 243 -4.45 15.94 2.33
C TYR A 243 -5.65 15.61 1.45
N ILE A 244 -6.85 15.83 2.00
CA ILE A 244 -8.12 15.59 1.31
C ILE A 244 -8.76 16.95 1.01
N SER A 245 -8.94 17.24 -0.27
CA SER A 245 -9.62 18.43 -0.79
C SER A 245 -10.71 18.04 -1.78
N ASP A 246 -11.59 18.97 -2.15
CA ASP A 246 -12.74 18.69 -3.02
C ASP A 246 -12.33 18.22 -4.43
N ASP A 247 -11.15 18.62 -4.89
CA ASP A 247 -10.57 18.26 -6.18
C ASP A 247 -9.61 17.06 -6.12
N GLY A 248 -9.47 16.41 -4.96
CA GLY A 248 -8.75 15.14 -4.82
C GLY A 248 -7.75 15.07 -3.66
N PHE A 249 -6.85 14.09 -3.78
CA PHE A 249 -5.84 13.78 -2.76
C PHE A 249 -4.49 14.38 -3.13
N ARG A 250 -3.81 14.97 -2.14
CA ARG A 250 -2.40 15.36 -2.25
C ARG A 250 -1.60 14.63 -1.21
N ILE A 251 -0.60 13.86 -1.64
CA ILE A 251 0.25 13.08 -0.77
C ILE A 251 1.67 13.60 -0.90
N ILE A 252 2.21 14.09 0.21
CA ILE A 252 3.49 14.81 0.26
C ILE A 252 4.52 14.08 1.13
N ASP A 253 5.74 14.59 1.17
CA ASP A 253 6.85 14.09 1.99
C ASP A 253 7.24 12.63 1.68
N CYS A 254 7.27 12.30 0.38
CA CYS A 254 7.90 11.10 -0.15
C CYS A 254 9.42 11.16 0.09
N VAL A 255 9.99 10.06 0.59
CA VAL A 255 11.40 10.01 1.03
C VAL A 255 12.35 10.31 -0.13
N GLU A 256 12.97 11.48 -0.17
CA GLU A 256 13.72 11.95 -1.33
C GLU A 256 15.19 11.50 -1.36
N PHE A 257 15.77 11.28 -0.17
CA PHE A 257 17.22 11.20 0.01
C PHE A 257 17.80 9.78 -0.05
N ASN A 258 16.99 8.73 0.15
CA ASN A 258 17.48 7.36 0.15
C ASN A 258 16.46 6.40 -0.50
N GLN A 259 16.82 5.87 -1.67
CA GLN A 259 15.96 4.95 -2.42
C GLN A 259 15.69 3.65 -1.67
N GLN A 260 16.57 3.22 -0.76
CA GLN A 260 16.35 2.02 0.05
C GLN A 260 15.08 2.12 0.91
N PHE A 261 14.72 3.33 1.39
CA PHE A 261 13.49 3.54 2.15
C PHE A 261 12.23 3.62 1.28
N ARG A 262 12.39 3.86 -0.02
CA ARG A 262 11.30 3.81 -1.02
C ARG A 262 11.19 2.45 -1.72
N ALA A 263 12.24 1.62 -1.68
CA ALA A 263 12.24 0.26 -2.20
C ALA A 263 11.43 -0.66 -1.28
N VAL A 264 10.12 -0.65 -1.47
CA VAL A 264 9.16 -1.24 -0.54
C VAL A 264 8.20 -2.17 -1.27
N ASP A 265 7.68 -3.16 -0.55
CA ASP A 265 6.47 -3.83 -1.03
C ASP A 265 5.29 -2.84 -1.10
N ARG A 266 4.41 -2.97 -2.10
CA ARG A 266 3.19 -2.14 -2.17
C ARG A 266 2.36 -2.17 -0.88
N PHE A 267 2.28 -3.34 -0.23
CA PHE A 267 1.60 -3.48 1.06
C PHE A 267 2.44 -3.00 2.23
N GLU A 268 3.77 -2.91 2.10
CA GLU A 268 4.64 -2.28 3.09
C GLU A 268 4.49 -0.76 3.10
N ASP A 269 4.31 -0.15 1.92
CA ASP A 269 4.00 1.27 1.80
C ASP A 269 2.62 1.57 2.41
N LEU A 270 1.62 0.74 2.05
CA LEU A 270 0.26 0.83 2.60
C LEU A 270 0.22 0.60 4.12
N ALA A 271 1.08 -0.28 4.64
CA ALA A 271 1.14 -0.62 6.05
C ALA A 271 1.43 0.59 6.93
N PHE A 272 2.15 1.58 6.42
CA PHE A 272 2.44 2.79 7.18
C PHE A 272 1.14 3.57 7.47
N LEU A 273 0.27 3.65 6.47
CA LEU A 273 -1.04 4.27 6.56
C LEU A 273 -2.01 3.45 7.41
N THR A 274 -2.12 2.13 7.19
CA THR A 274 -3.06 1.29 7.95
C THR A 274 -2.67 1.16 9.42
N MET A 275 -1.37 1.05 9.71
CA MET A 275 -0.86 1.10 11.09
C MET A 275 -1.20 2.44 11.75
N GLY A 276 -1.04 3.55 11.03
CA GLY A 276 -1.44 4.88 11.50
C GLY A 276 -2.91 4.95 11.89
N CYS A 277 -3.82 4.51 11.01
CA CYS A 277 -5.26 4.44 11.31
C CYS A 277 -5.54 3.63 12.58
N ARG A 278 -4.89 2.48 12.75
CA ARG A 278 -5.09 1.60 13.93
C ARG A 278 -4.55 2.21 15.22
N VAL A 279 -3.42 2.91 15.17
CA VAL A 279 -2.89 3.66 16.32
C VAL A 279 -3.87 4.74 16.76
N GLU A 280 -4.49 5.45 15.81
CA GLU A 280 -5.56 6.44 16.04
C GLU A 280 -6.94 5.80 16.34
N GLN A 281 -6.99 4.49 16.63
CA GLN A 281 -8.22 3.73 16.95
C GLN A 281 -9.30 3.75 15.86
N ARG A 282 -8.89 3.91 14.60
CA ARG A 282 -9.75 3.89 13.40
C ARG A 282 -9.52 2.65 12.56
N ASN A 283 -9.75 1.49 13.16
CA ASN A 283 -9.61 0.19 12.49
C ASN A 283 -10.59 0.06 11.31
N ASP A 284 -11.76 0.69 11.39
CA ASP A 284 -12.74 0.78 10.32
C ASP A 284 -12.17 1.39 9.03
N LEU A 285 -11.37 2.47 9.16
CA LEU A 285 -10.72 3.13 8.02
C LEU A 285 -9.60 2.27 7.44
N ALA A 286 -8.80 1.63 8.30
CA ALA A 286 -7.77 0.69 7.87
C ALA A 286 -8.38 -0.46 7.06
N LEU A 287 -9.44 -1.09 7.58
CA LEU A 287 -10.13 -2.20 6.92
C LEU A 287 -10.73 -1.80 5.57
N ARG A 288 -11.36 -0.62 5.50
CA ARG A 288 -11.92 -0.11 4.24
C ARG A 288 -10.83 0.09 3.17
N LEU A 289 -9.72 0.70 3.55
CA LEU A 289 -8.56 0.90 2.67
C LEU A 289 -8.00 -0.45 2.18
N ILE A 290 -7.76 -1.39 3.10
CA ILE A 290 -7.26 -2.73 2.81
C ILE A 290 -8.19 -3.47 1.85
N HIS A 291 -9.48 -3.49 2.15
CA HIS A 291 -10.48 -4.17 1.34
C HIS A 291 -10.51 -3.60 -0.08
N ARG A 292 -10.48 -2.27 -0.22
CA ARG A 292 -10.47 -1.64 -1.53
C ARG A 292 -9.19 -1.96 -2.29
N THR A 293 -8.02 -1.83 -1.67
CA THR A 293 -6.73 -2.16 -2.30
C THR A 293 -6.68 -3.62 -2.75
N VAL A 294 -7.07 -4.56 -1.90
CA VAL A 294 -7.10 -5.99 -2.27
C VAL A 294 -8.15 -6.25 -3.34
N SER A 295 -9.31 -5.58 -3.31
CA SER A 295 -10.31 -5.76 -4.37
C SER A 295 -9.81 -5.26 -5.74
N ARG A 296 -9.06 -4.15 -5.77
CA ARG A 296 -8.47 -3.58 -6.98
C ARG A 296 -7.27 -4.39 -7.50
N THR A 297 -6.36 -4.77 -6.62
CA THR A 297 -5.10 -5.45 -6.97
C THR A 297 -5.21 -6.97 -7.01
N GLY A 298 -6.20 -7.54 -6.30
CA GLY A 298 -6.31 -8.94 -5.85
C GLY A 298 -5.00 -9.59 -5.44
N ASP A 299 -4.10 -8.81 -4.86
CA ASP A 299 -2.81 -9.26 -4.37
C ASP A 299 -2.93 -9.70 -2.90
N TRP A 300 -3.58 -10.84 -2.72
CA TRP A 300 -3.80 -11.45 -1.40
C TRP A 300 -2.50 -11.84 -0.70
N ARG A 301 -1.45 -12.14 -1.48
CA ARG A 301 -0.13 -12.49 -0.93
C ARG A 301 0.49 -11.33 -0.19
N GLY A 302 0.39 -10.11 -0.75
CA GLY A 302 0.80 -8.90 -0.05
C GLY A 302 -0.04 -8.65 1.21
N PHE A 303 -1.37 -8.84 1.12
CA PHE A 303 -2.26 -8.73 2.28
C PHE A 303 -1.87 -9.69 3.43
N PHE A 304 -1.49 -10.93 3.14
CA PHE A 304 -1.07 -11.89 4.17
C PHE A 304 0.20 -11.46 4.92
N LEU A 305 0.99 -10.55 4.35
CA LEU A 305 2.16 -9.95 4.96
C LEU A 305 1.86 -8.61 5.63
N LEU A 306 0.67 -8.02 5.44
CA LEU A 306 0.33 -6.68 5.92
C LEU A 306 0.59 -6.50 7.42
N ARG A 307 0.22 -7.45 8.27
CA ARG A 307 0.47 -7.34 9.72
C ARG A 307 1.95 -7.30 10.07
N LEU A 308 2.79 -8.05 9.34
CA LEU A 308 4.24 -8.00 9.50
C LEU A 308 4.79 -6.65 9.06
N TYR A 309 4.27 -6.11 7.96
CA TYR A 309 4.64 -4.77 7.51
C TYR A 309 4.19 -3.67 8.48
N GLU A 310 2.98 -3.76 9.04
CA GLU A 310 2.49 -2.83 10.06
C GLU A 310 3.35 -2.90 11.32
N LEU A 311 3.74 -4.12 11.73
CA LEU A 311 4.68 -4.35 12.83
C LEU A 311 6.02 -3.66 12.55
N TYR A 312 6.59 -3.86 11.36
CA TYR A 312 7.83 -3.20 10.95
C TYR A 312 7.72 -1.66 11.00
N ARG A 313 6.66 -1.08 10.41
CA ARG A 313 6.45 0.37 10.40
C ARG A 313 6.25 0.94 11.81
N ALA A 314 5.57 0.20 12.69
CA ALA A 314 5.46 0.57 14.10
C ALA A 314 6.80 0.54 14.83
N LEU A 315 7.67 -0.45 14.56
CA LEU A 315 9.03 -0.50 15.10
C LEU A 315 9.87 0.69 14.65
N VAL A 316 9.82 1.04 13.36
CA VAL A 316 10.51 2.22 12.81
C VAL A 316 10.04 3.49 13.52
N ARG A 317 8.73 3.68 13.69
CA ARG A 317 8.19 4.87 14.38
C ARG A 317 8.57 4.91 15.85
N LEU A 318 8.50 3.78 16.55
CA LEU A 318 8.91 3.66 17.94
C LEU A 318 10.41 3.97 18.11
N ARG A 319 11.26 3.45 17.23
CA ARG A 319 12.71 3.75 17.24
C ARG A 319 12.98 5.23 17.06
N ILE A 320 12.34 5.87 16.07
CA ILE A 320 12.52 7.31 15.81
C ILE A 320 12.10 8.14 17.02
N ASP A 321 10.93 7.86 17.60
CA ASP A 321 10.43 8.63 18.75
C ASP A 321 11.25 8.32 20.03
N ASN A 322 11.77 7.10 20.19
CA ASN A 322 12.69 6.73 21.27
C ASN A 322 14.05 7.45 21.14
N LEU A 323 14.59 7.58 19.94
CA LEU A 323 15.80 8.37 19.68
C LEU A 323 15.59 9.85 20.00
N ARG A 324 14.42 10.41 19.66
CA ARG A 324 14.08 11.79 20.02
C ARG A 324 14.08 11.96 21.53
N LEU A 325 13.42 11.07 22.28
CA LEU A 325 13.38 11.11 23.76
C LEU A 325 14.75 11.06 24.44
N ALA A 326 15.75 10.45 23.80
CA ALA A 326 17.12 10.39 24.34
C ALA A 326 17.84 11.75 24.31
N ASN A 327 17.30 12.75 23.59
CA ASN A 327 17.87 14.09 23.56
C ASN A 327 17.66 14.82 24.90
N ALA A 328 18.74 15.07 25.63
CA ALA A 328 18.72 15.62 26.99
C ALA A 328 18.10 17.02 27.10
N GLY A 329 18.11 17.81 26.02
CA GLY A 329 17.59 19.19 25.98
C GLY A 329 16.12 19.34 25.63
N LEU A 330 15.33 18.26 25.62
CA LEU A 330 13.92 18.32 25.24
C LEU A 330 13.05 19.02 26.30
N PRO A 331 12.24 20.04 25.91
CA PRO A 331 11.25 20.65 26.80
C PRO A 331 10.26 19.60 27.35
N PRO A 332 9.72 19.79 28.58
CA PRO A 332 8.84 18.81 29.23
C PRO A 332 7.63 18.41 28.37
N GLU A 333 6.99 19.37 27.70
CA GLU A 333 5.82 19.11 26.85
C GLU A 333 6.18 18.23 25.63
N ARG A 334 7.30 18.53 24.95
CA ARG A 334 7.78 17.72 23.83
C ARG A 334 8.20 16.33 24.29
N ARG A 335 8.78 16.21 25.49
CA ARG A 335 9.09 14.91 26.11
C ARG A 335 7.83 14.09 26.33
N ALA A 336 6.81 14.66 26.98
CA ALA A 336 5.52 14.00 27.20
C ALA A 336 4.86 13.57 25.88
N TYR A 337 4.92 14.42 24.85
CA TYR A 337 4.44 14.11 23.51
C TYR A 337 5.11 12.85 22.92
N PHE A 338 6.44 12.78 22.91
CA PHE A 338 7.14 11.61 22.37
C PHE A 338 6.95 10.37 23.24
N GLU A 339 6.88 10.50 24.56
CA GLU A 339 6.56 9.37 25.45
C GLU A 339 5.18 8.78 25.14
N ASN A 340 4.16 9.61 24.95
CA ASN A 340 2.82 9.14 24.61
C ASN A 340 2.80 8.41 23.26
N ARG A 341 3.57 8.90 22.27
CA ARG A 341 3.74 8.23 20.99
C ARG A 341 4.43 6.88 21.13
N CYS A 342 5.52 6.80 21.89
CA CYS A 342 6.20 5.54 22.19
C CYS A 342 5.27 4.53 22.88
N ARG A 343 4.48 4.97 23.88
CA ARG A 343 3.45 4.14 24.53
C ARG A 343 2.43 3.62 23.52
N SER A 344 1.99 4.47 22.60
CA SER A 344 0.98 4.13 21.59
C SER A 344 1.50 3.09 20.58
N TYR A 345 2.71 3.26 20.04
CA TYR A 345 3.31 2.26 19.15
C TYR A 345 3.64 0.96 19.89
N ALA A 346 4.16 1.02 21.12
CA ALA A 346 4.40 -0.18 21.91
C ALA A 346 3.11 -0.94 22.25
N ARG A 347 1.99 -0.23 22.49
CA ARG A 347 0.66 -0.84 22.65
C ARG A 347 0.20 -1.50 21.35
N PHE A 348 0.32 -0.81 20.22
CA PHE A 348 -0.02 -1.35 18.91
C PHE A 348 0.78 -2.62 18.60
N ILE A 349 2.10 -2.62 18.83
CA ILE A 349 2.96 -3.80 18.63
C ILE A 349 2.46 -4.99 19.45
N ARG A 350 2.14 -4.78 20.73
CA ARG A 350 1.59 -5.84 21.60
C ARG A 350 0.24 -6.36 21.09
N GLN A 351 -0.63 -5.48 20.62
CA GLN A 351 -1.93 -5.84 20.04
C GLN A 351 -1.79 -6.57 18.70
N ASN A 352 -0.90 -6.13 17.82
CA ASN A 352 -0.60 -6.80 16.56
C ASN A 352 -0.10 -8.22 16.80
N LEU A 353 0.73 -8.40 17.83
CA LEU A 353 1.23 -9.70 18.26
C LEU A 353 0.25 -10.49 19.12
N SER A 354 -0.89 -9.96 19.57
CA SER A 354 -1.75 -10.63 20.56
C SER A 354 -2.40 -11.91 20.05
N HIS A 355 -2.49 -12.08 18.73
CA HIS A 355 -3.01 -13.28 18.11
C HIS A 355 -2.13 -14.47 18.49
N PRO A 356 -2.71 -15.62 18.92
CA PRO A 356 -1.92 -16.72 19.44
C PRO A 356 -0.91 -17.17 18.40
N SER A 357 0.39 -17.04 18.73
CA SER A 357 1.47 -17.54 17.88
C SER A 357 1.27 -19.04 17.69
N GLY A 358 1.08 -19.49 16.45
CA GLY A 358 0.83 -20.89 16.13
C GLY A 358 -0.64 -21.32 16.16
N SER A 359 -1.61 -20.43 16.38
CA SER A 359 -3.01 -20.75 16.09
C SER A 359 -3.22 -20.87 14.59
N VAL A 360 -3.89 -21.95 14.19
CA VAL A 360 -4.39 -22.11 12.83
C VAL A 360 -5.51 -21.09 12.65
N GLY A 361 -5.41 -20.21 11.65
CA GLY A 361 -6.44 -19.20 11.38
C GLY A 361 -7.80 -19.85 11.10
N GLU A 362 -8.91 -19.15 11.36
CA GLU A 362 -10.25 -19.69 11.17
C GLU A 362 -10.86 -19.26 9.84
N ILE A 363 -11.80 -20.05 9.31
CA ILE A 363 -12.55 -19.68 8.10
C ILE A 363 -14.00 -19.40 8.46
N PHE A 364 -14.46 -18.20 8.09
CA PHE A 364 -15.85 -17.77 8.19
C PHE A 364 -16.47 -17.81 6.80
N LEU A 365 -17.21 -18.88 6.50
CA LEU A 365 -17.83 -19.10 5.20
C LEU A 365 -19.24 -18.50 5.17
N VAL A 366 -19.43 -17.44 4.38
CA VAL A 366 -20.72 -16.76 4.18
C VAL A 366 -21.32 -17.18 2.84
N VAL A 367 -22.45 -17.87 2.90
CA VAL A 367 -23.15 -18.43 1.73
C VAL A 367 -24.59 -17.94 1.60
N GLY A 368 -25.18 -18.14 0.42
CA GLY A 368 -26.53 -17.71 0.11
C GLY A 368 -26.71 -17.32 -1.36
N LEU A 369 -27.97 -17.25 -1.79
CA LEU A 369 -28.32 -16.86 -3.17
C LEU A 369 -27.92 -15.41 -3.48
N PRO A 370 -27.77 -15.01 -4.75
CA PRO A 370 -27.57 -13.60 -5.08
C PRO A 370 -28.65 -12.71 -4.42
N ALA A 371 -28.25 -11.51 -3.99
CA ALA A 371 -29.10 -10.57 -3.25
C ALA A 371 -29.66 -11.03 -1.87
N SER A 372 -29.22 -12.18 -1.34
CA SER A 372 -29.59 -12.66 0.00
C SER A 372 -28.97 -11.91 1.19
N GLY A 373 -28.17 -10.86 0.93
CA GLY A 373 -27.48 -10.09 1.98
C GLY A 373 -26.08 -10.58 2.36
N LYS A 374 -25.50 -11.56 1.64
CA LYS A 374 -24.13 -12.08 1.86
C LYS A 374 -23.08 -10.98 2.08
N SER A 375 -22.93 -10.07 1.12
CA SER A 375 -21.86 -9.08 1.15
C SER A 375 -22.04 -8.10 2.31
N THR A 376 -23.29 -7.71 2.61
CA THR A 376 -23.61 -6.86 3.77
C THR A 376 -23.25 -7.54 5.09
N PHE A 377 -23.61 -8.83 5.25
CA PHE A 377 -23.25 -9.58 6.44
C PHE A 377 -21.74 -9.85 6.53
N ALA A 378 -21.07 -10.16 5.42
CA ALA A 378 -19.63 -10.34 5.36
C ALA A 378 -18.88 -9.05 5.73
N GLU A 379 -19.37 -7.89 5.29
CA GLU A 379 -18.84 -6.57 5.67
C GLU A 379 -19.05 -6.26 7.15
N GLN A 380 -20.23 -6.56 7.70
CA GLN A 380 -20.49 -6.44 9.13
C GLN A 380 -19.55 -7.34 9.95
N LEU A 381 -19.44 -8.61 9.59
CA LEU A 381 -18.57 -9.58 10.25
C LEU A 381 -17.09 -9.18 10.13
N SER A 382 -16.70 -8.65 8.97
CA SER A 382 -15.36 -8.13 8.75
C SER A 382 -15.07 -6.93 9.65
N SER A 383 -16.03 -6.01 9.81
CA SER A 383 -15.88 -4.86 10.70
C SER A 383 -15.78 -5.26 12.16
N GLU A 384 -16.54 -6.27 12.59
CA GLU A 384 -16.54 -6.74 13.99
C GLU A 384 -15.27 -7.55 14.32
N LYS A 385 -14.82 -8.42 13.41
CA LYS A 385 -13.70 -9.35 13.65
C LYS A 385 -12.38 -8.93 13.01
N GLU A 386 -12.38 -7.81 12.30
CA GLU A 386 -11.25 -7.27 11.54
C GLU A 386 -10.66 -8.23 10.50
N LEU A 387 -11.54 -9.00 9.85
CA LEU A 387 -11.14 -10.05 8.92
C LEU A 387 -11.17 -9.60 7.46
N PRO A 388 -10.25 -10.07 6.62
CA PRO A 388 -10.34 -9.89 5.17
C PRO A 388 -11.54 -10.66 4.58
N ILE A 389 -12.11 -10.14 3.49
CA ILE A 389 -13.19 -10.80 2.75
C ILE A 389 -12.69 -11.27 1.38
N ILE A 390 -12.53 -12.57 1.21
CA ILE A 390 -12.34 -13.21 -0.11
C ILE A 390 -13.71 -13.43 -0.74
N ALA A 391 -14.16 -12.47 -1.55
CA ALA A 391 -15.47 -12.53 -2.21
C ALA A 391 -15.36 -13.05 -3.65
N THR A 392 -16.16 -14.08 -3.96
CA THR A 392 -16.24 -14.66 -5.32
C THR A 392 -16.65 -13.62 -6.38
N ASP A 393 -17.55 -12.70 -6.06
CA ASP A 393 -18.01 -11.65 -6.98
C ASP A 393 -16.93 -10.59 -7.27
N ARG A 394 -15.94 -10.43 -6.38
CA ARG A 394 -14.78 -9.54 -6.61
C ARG A 394 -13.68 -10.23 -7.41
N ILE A 395 -13.48 -11.54 -7.18
CA ILE A 395 -12.43 -12.34 -7.83
C ILE A 395 -12.83 -12.76 -9.25
N ARG A 396 -14.10 -13.11 -9.47
CA ARG A 396 -14.62 -13.69 -10.72
C ARG A 396 -14.44 -12.75 -11.92
N PRO A 397 -14.82 -11.45 -11.87
CA PRO A 397 -14.57 -10.52 -12.98
C PRO A 397 -13.12 -10.39 -13.36
N ARG A 398 -12.24 -10.29 -12.36
CA ARG A 398 -10.80 -10.16 -12.59
C ARG A 398 -10.22 -11.40 -13.27
N MET A 399 -10.49 -12.59 -12.73
CA MET A 399 -10.03 -13.84 -13.32
C MET A 399 -10.50 -13.98 -14.79
N PHE A 400 -11.67 -13.44 -15.10
CA PHE A 400 -12.24 -13.49 -16.44
C PHE A 400 -11.50 -12.52 -17.37
N ARG A 401 -11.26 -11.28 -16.93
CA ARG A 401 -10.47 -10.27 -17.64
C ARG A 401 -9.05 -10.77 -17.92
N ASP A 402 -8.36 -11.31 -16.92
CA ASP A 402 -7.01 -11.86 -17.05
C ASP A 402 -6.95 -13.02 -18.07
N ARG A 403 -7.98 -13.87 -18.09
CA ARG A 403 -8.09 -14.95 -19.07
C ARG A 403 -8.28 -14.40 -20.49
N GLN A 404 -9.11 -13.37 -20.66
CA GLN A 404 -9.29 -12.73 -21.96
C GLN A 404 -8.00 -12.08 -22.47
N LEU A 405 -7.30 -11.33 -21.62
CA LEU A 405 -6.02 -10.70 -21.95
C LEU A 405 -4.95 -11.74 -22.37
N ARG A 406 -4.88 -12.87 -21.66
CA ARG A 406 -3.98 -13.99 -22.01
C ARG A 406 -4.36 -14.64 -23.34
N LYS A 407 -5.65 -14.80 -23.64
CA LYS A 407 -6.12 -15.31 -24.94
C LYS A 407 -5.74 -14.35 -26.07
N SER A 408 -5.93 -13.05 -25.89
CA SER A 408 -5.53 -12.05 -26.90
C SER A 408 -4.02 -11.98 -27.10
N ALA A 409 -3.22 -12.10 -26.02
CA ALA A 409 -1.76 -12.10 -26.12
C ALA A 409 -1.24 -13.33 -26.87
N ARG A 410 -1.80 -14.52 -26.60
CA ARG A 410 -1.46 -15.76 -27.32
C ARG A 410 -1.86 -15.73 -28.80
N SER A 411 -2.99 -15.11 -29.12
CA SER A 411 -3.45 -14.92 -30.51
C SER A 411 -2.55 -13.95 -31.30
N LYS A 412 -2.04 -12.89 -30.65
CA LYS A 412 -1.05 -11.97 -31.25
C LYS A 412 0.34 -12.61 -31.41
N SER A 413 0.76 -13.53 -30.53
CA SER A 413 2.03 -14.25 -30.69
C SER A 413 2.02 -15.33 -31.78
N HIS A 414 0.85 -15.75 -32.28
CA HIS A 414 0.73 -16.71 -33.39
C HIS A 414 0.61 -16.05 -34.77
N THR A 415 0.50 -14.72 -34.84
CA THR A 415 0.42 -13.96 -36.10
C THR A 415 1.75 -13.28 -36.50
N SER A 416 2.81 -13.45 -35.72
CA SER A 416 4.17 -12.99 -36.05
C SER A 416 5.16 -14.15 -36.01
N ASN A 417 5.18 -14.98 -37.06
CA ASN A 417 6.36 -15.74 -37.49
C ASN A 417 6.12 -16.41 -38.86
N TYR A 418 6.19 -15.61 -39.92
CA TYR A 418 6.67 -16.08 -41.22
C TYR A 418 7.80 -15.15 -41.64
N GLY A 419 9.03 -15.59 -41.39
CA GLY A 419 10.26 -14.87 -41.72
C GLY A 419 11.46 -15.71 -41.33
N LYS A 420 11.86 -16.62 -42.22
CA LYS A 420 13.08 -17.44 -42.08
C LYS A 420 14.32 -16.54 -41.99
N ALA A 421 15.16 -16.75 -41.00
CA ALA A 421 16.60 -16.56 -41.15
C ALA A 421 17.36 -17.52 -40.21
N LYS A 422 18.10 -18.43 -40.83
CA LYS A 422 19.10 -19.30 -40.19
C LYS A 422 20.36 -18.47 -39.90
N SER A 423 20.92 -18.57 -38.70
CA SER A 423 22.35 -18.81 -38.44
C SER A 423 22.70 -18.56 -36.97
N ASN A 424 23.19 -19.59 -36.29
CA ASN A 424 24.19 -19.51 -35.20
C ASN A 424 25.59 -19.52 -35.86
N PRO A 425 26.74 -19.20 -35.20
CA PRO A 425 27.08 -19.64 -33.83
C PRO A 425 28.01 -18.75 -32.96
N SER A 426 28.27 -19.25 -31.73
CA SER A 426 29.45 -19.04 -30.84
C SER A 426 29.48 -17.72 -30.03
N THR A 427 29.83 -17.66 -28.73
CA THR A 427 30.92 -18.36 -28.02
C THR A 427 30.74 -18.31 -26.49
N THR A 428 31.28 -19.34 -25.85
CA THR A 428 31.45 -19.70 -24.43
C THR A 428 32.21 -18.67 -23.57
N ILE A 429 31.85 -18.50 -22.28
CA ILE A 429 32.79 -18.43 -21.14
C ILE A 429 32.14 -19.02 -19.87
N SER A 430 32.92 -19.87 -19.22
CA SER A 430 32.78 -20.62 -17.98
C SER A 430 33.02 -19.80 -16.69
N SER A 431 32.32 -20.14 -15.60
CA SER A 431 32.90 -20.07 -14.24
C SER A 431 32.14 -21.02 -13.29
N GLU A 432 32.82 -22.10 -12.89
CA GLU A 432 32.44 -22.97 -11.78
C GLU A 432 32.79 -22.31 -10.45
N ALA A 433 31.83 -22.25 -9.52
CA ALA A 433 32.09 -22.22 -8.08
C ALA A 433 30.91 -22.91 -7.38
N THR A 434 31.26 -23.96 -6.66
CA THR A 434 30.47 -24.98 -5.96
C THR A 434 29.30 -24.45 -5.11
N ALA A 435 28.09 -24.90 -5.44
CA ALA A 435 26.92 -24.91 -4.57
C ALA A 435 26.54 -26.37 -4.27
N SER A 436 27.17 -26.98 -3.28
CA SER A 436 26.65 -28.20 -2.65
C SER A 436 25.89 -27.80 -1.39
N ASP A 437 24.69 -28.35 -1.24
CA ASP A 437 23.79 -28.27 -0.07
C ASP A 437 22.87 -27.06 0.08
N CYS A 438 22.30 -26.59 -1.03
CA CYS A 438 20.99 -25.96 -1.04
C CYS A 438 20.18 -26.51 -2.22
N GLN A 439 19.47 -27.62 -2.01
CA GLN A 439 18.45 -28.03 -2.95
C GLN A 439 17.38 -26.92 -3.01
N PRO A 440 17.05 -26.41 -4.21
CA PRO A 440 15.94 -25.50 -4.35
C PRO A 440 14.69 -26.23 -3.84
N PHE A 441 13.89 -25.55 -3.03
CA PHE A 441 12.51 -25.93 -2.81
C PHE A 441 11.81 -25.87 -4.17
N GLU A 442 11.87 -26.99 -4.91
CA GLU A 442 10.92 -27.32 -5.93
C GLU A 442 9.56 -27.24 -5.25
N THR A 443 8.90 -26.09 -5.43
CA THR A 443 7.48 -26.03 -5.15
C THR A 443 6.87 -27.15 -5.94
N ASP A 444 6.22 -28.06 -5.23
CA ASP A 444 5.44 -29.19 -5.73
C ASP A 444 4.23 -28.69 -6.55
N ASN A 445 4.54 -27.95 -7.61
CA ASN A 445 3.66 -27.49 -8.68
C ASN A 445 3.35 -28.65 -9.63
N GLN A 446 3.92 -29.83 -9.39
CA GLN A 446 3.62 -31.07 -10.09
C GLN A 446 2.42 -31.83 -9.47
N ASN A 447 1.95 -31.44 -8.27
CA ASN A 447 0.75 -32.00 -7.62
C ASN A 447 -0.48 -31.08 -7.58
N LEU A 448 -0.44 -29.93 -8.25
CA LEU A 448 -1.67 -29.35 -8.80
C LEU A 448 -1.92 -30.09 -10.11
N PRO A 449 -2.97 -30.91 -10.26
CA PRO A 449 -3.12 -31.67 -11.50
C PRO A 449 -3.19 -30.66 -12.64
N ALA A 450 -2.27 -30.81 -13.60
CA ALA A 450 -2.42 -30.27 -14.93
C ALA A 450 -3.62 -31.00 -15.54
N TYR A 451 -4.83 -30.49 -15.27
CA TYR A 451 -6.02 -31.04 -15.88
C TYR A 451 -5.96 -30.68 -17.35
N ALA A 452 -5.90 -31.74 -18.17
CA ALA A 452 -6.21 -31.71 -19.58
C ALA A 452 -7.42 -30.81 -19.81
N ASP A 453 -7.35 -29.99 -20.87
CA ASP A 453 -8.51 -29.37 -21.45
C ASP A 453 -9.45 -30.50 -21.92
N GLU A 454 -10.28 -31.03 -21.01
CA GLU A 454 -11.50 -31.72 -21.41
C GLU A 454 -12.31 -30.69 -22.18
N LYS A 455 -12.45 -30.94 -23.48
CA LYS A 455 -13.36 -30.22 -24.37
C LYS A 455 -14.76 -30.33 -23.80
N SER A 456 -15.15 -29.40 -22.93
CA SER A 456 -16.56 -29.17 -22.62
C SER A 456 -17.15 -28.37 -23.78
N SER A 457 -18.23 -28.94 -24.33
CA SER A 457 -19.07 -28.42 -25.41
C SER A 457 -19.29 -26.90 -25.36
N ASP A 458 -19.32 -26.28 -26.55
CA ASP A 458 -19.49 -24.85 -26.87
C ASP A 458 -20.74 -24.11 -26.28
N ALA A 459 -21.42 -24.64 -25.26
CA ALA A 459 -22.71 -24.13 -24.77
C ALA A 459 -22.66 -23.23 -23.52
N PHE A 460 -21.48 -22.95 -22.94
CA PHE A 460 -21.37 -22.12 -21.73
C PHE A 460 -20.31 -21.01 -21.89
N GLN A 461 -20.73 -19.83 -22.36
CA GLN A 461 -19.88 -18.65 -22.41
C GLN A 461 -20.25 -17.66 -21.28
N GLY A 462 -19.25 -17.12 -20.56
CA GLY A 462 -19.44 -16.04 -19.58
C GLY A 462 -18.85 -16.30 -18.18
N LEU A 463 -19.08 -15.36 -17.25
CA LEU A 463 -18.51 -15.38 -15.89
C LEU A 463 -19.17 -16.43 -14.98
N TYR A 464 -20.39 -16.86 -15.27
CA TYR A 464 -21.14 -17.81 -14.44
C TYR A 464 -21.22 -19.23 -15.03
N ALA A 465 -20.49 -19.49 -16.13
CA ALA A 465 -20.32 -20.84 -16.67
C ALA A 465 -19.85 -21.83 -15.57
N PRO A 466 -20.36 -23.08 -15.52
CA PRO A 466 -20.01 -24.06 -14.48
C PRO A 466 -18.51 -24.25 -14.30
N ASP A 467 -17.76 -24.40 -15.40
CA ASP A 467 -16.30 -24.56 -15.36
C ASP A 467 -15.58 -23.33 -14.80
N PHE A 468 -16.07 -22.13 -15.14
CA PHE A 468 -15.47 -20.90 -14.64
C PHE A 468 -15.81 -20.67 -13.16
N SER A 469 -17.06 -20.90 -12.76
CA SER A 469 -17.50 -20.87 -11.36
C SER A 469 -16.65 -21.82 -10.49
N ARG A 470 -16.43 -23.05 -10.96
CA ARG A 470 -15.59 -24.05 -10.28
C ARG A 470 -14.13 -23.57 -10.13
N ARG A 471 -13.56 -22.94 -11.17
CA ARG A 471 -12.21 -22.34 -11.11
C ARG A 471 -12.15 -21.19 -10.11
N THR A 472 -13.16 -20.31 -10.07
CA THR A 472 -13.26 -19.22 -9.09
C THR A 472 -13.32 -19.78 -7.67
N TYR A 473 -14.22 -20.74 -7.39
CA TYR A 473 -14.35 -21.34 -6.05
C TYR A 473 -13.05 -22.00 -5.59
N ARG A 474 -12.38 -22.76 -6.47
CA ARG A 474 -11.08 -23.38 -6.17
C ARG A 474 -10.01 -22.33 -5.87
N HIS A 475 -10.00 -21.21 -6.60
CA HIS A 475 -9.05 -20.12 -6.35
C HIS A 475 -9.30 -19.44 -4.99
N CYS A 476 -10.55 -19.11 -4.67
CA CYS A 476 -10.90 -18.52 -3.37
C CYS A 476 -10.54 -19.46 -2.21
N ALA A 477 -10.78 -20.77 -2.37
CA ALA A 477 -10.42 -21.77 -1.38
C ALA A 477 -8.89 -21.89 -1.19
N ALA A 478 -8.11 -21.80 -2.27
CA ALA A 478 -6.64 -21.78 -2.19
C ALA A 478 -6.10 -20.52 -1.48
N LEU A 479 -6.73 -19.36 -1.70
CA LEU A 479 -6.41 -18.13 -0.99
C LEU A 479 -6.75 -18.23 0.51
N ALA A 480 -7.93 -18.77 0.85
CA ALA A 480 -8.31 -19.01 2.24
C ALA A 480 -7.34 -19.98 2.93
N ALA A 481 -6.92 -21.04 2.23
CA ALA A 481 -5.90 -21.96 2.72
C ALA A 481 -4.56 -21.28 2.99
N LEU A 482 -4.13 -20.36 2.11
CA LEU A 482 -2.91 -19.58 2.33
C LEU A 482 -3.04 -18.66 3.55
N ALA A 483 -4.18 -17.98 3.71
CA ALA A 483 -4.45 -17.14 4.89
C ALA A 483 -4.29 -17.95 6.19
N VAL A 484 -5.00 -19.07 6.28
CA VAL A 484 -5.02 -19.95 7.46
C VAL A 484 -3.64 -20.50 7.79
N ARG A 485 -2.90 -20.99 6.79
CA ARG A 485 -1.51 -21.49 6.97
C ARG A 485 -0.55 -20.41 7.45
N THR A 486 -0.85 -19.15 7.17
CA THR A 486 -0.06 -18.01 7.68
C THR A 486 -0.58 -17.47 9.02
N GLY A 487 -1.48 -18.21 9.70
CA GLY A 487 -2.06 -17.84 10.99
C GLY A 487 -3.09 -16.72 10.91
N GLN A 488 -3.74 -16.54 9.75
CA GLN A 488 -4.76 -15.50 9.56
C GLN A 488 -6.14 -16.11 9.34
N SER A 489 -7.11 -15.62 10.10
CA SER A 489 -8.52 -15.92 9.86
C SER A 489 -9.05 -15.11 8.67
N VAL A 490 -10.06 -15.64 7.98
CA VAL A 490 -10.58 -15.03 6.75
C VAL A 490 -12.07 -15.29 6.57
N ILE A 491 -12.75 -14.31 5.98
CA ILE A 491 -14.12 -14.46 5.51
C ILE A 491 -14.09 -14.90 4.06
N LEU A 492 -14.78 -16.00 3.74
CA LEU A 492 -14.94 -16.51 2.40
C LEU A 492 -16.42 -16.32 1.99
N GLU A 493 -16.67 -15.48 1.00
CA GLU A 493 -18.02 -15.11 0.58
C GLU A 493 -18.35 -15.63 -0.84
N GLY A 494 -19.44 -16.38 -0.97
CA GLY A 494 -19.93 -16.78 -2.28
C GLY A 494 -21.20 -17.62 -2.27
N THR A 495 -21.79 -17.79 -3.44
CA THR A 495 -23.04 -18.56 -3.57
C THR A 495 -22.82 -20.06 -3.39
N TYR A 496 -21.74 -20.63 -3.93
CA TYR A 496 -21.47 -22.07 -3.92
C TYR A 496 -22.70 -22.89 -4.33
N ALA A 497 -23.20 -22.59 -5.54
CA ALA A 497 -24.45 -23.13 -6.07
C ALA A 497 -24.48 -24.68 -6.06
N ASP A 498 -23.40 -25.32 -6.52
CA ASP A 498 -23.28 -26.78 -6.62
C ASP A 498 -22.84 -27.43 -5.28
N TRP A 499 -23.56 -28.46 -4.83
CA TRP A 499 -23.24 -29.20 -3.61
C TRP A 499 -21.86 -29.87 -3.66
N THR A 500 -21.38 -30.25 -4.85
CA THR A 500 -20.05 -30.87 -5.01
C THR A 500 -18.94 -29.86 -4.70
N ASP A 501 -19.14 -28.58 -5.03
CA ASP A 501 -18.19 -27.51 -4.71
C ASP A 501 -18.22 -27.17 -3.21
N ARG A 502 -19.40 -27.19 -2.57
CA ARG A 502 -19.54 -27.06 -1.10
C ARG A 502 -18.71 -28.14 -0.38
N ARG A 503 -18.86 -29.41 -0.81
CA ARG A 503 -18.11 -30.55 -0.26
C ARG A 503 -16.61 -30.48 -0.52
N ARG A 504 -16.18 -29.95 -1.67
CA ARG A 504 -14.75 -29.75 -1.97
C ARG A 504 -14.12 -28.73 -1.03
N ILE A 505 -14.80 -27.63 -0.78
CA ILE A 505 -14.33 -26.61 0.16
C ILE A 505 -14.29 -27.17 1.57
N ALA A 506 -15.35 -27.86 2.01
CA ALA A 506 -15.35 -28.55 3.30
C ALA A 506 -14.15 -29.48 3.47
N ARG A 507 -13.86 -30.32 2.47
CA ARG A 507 -12.70 -31.22 2.48
C ARG A 507 -11.36 -30.49 2.48
N LEU A 508 -11.24 -29.40 1.73
CA LEU A 508 -10.01 -28.60 1.73
C LEU A 508 -9.78 -27.99 3.11
N ILE A 509 -10.84 -27.43 3.71
CA ILE A 509 -10.80 -26.78 5.02
C ILE A 509 -10.50 -27.80 6.13
N ALA A 510 -11.11 -28.98 6.08
CA ALA A 510 -10.83 -30.07 7.03
C ALA A 510 -9.34 -30.50 7.01
N ARG A 511 -8.66 -30.42 5.85
CA ARG A 511 -7.21 -30.70 5.74
C ARG A 511 -6.32 -29.60 6.31
N LEU A 512 -6.86 -28.42 6.59
CA LEU A 512 -6.11 -27.31 7.18
C LEU A 512 -6.06 -27.37 8.70
N ASP A 513 -6.79 -28.31 9.32
CA ASP A 513 -6.94 -28.45 10.78
C ASP A 513 -7.37 -27.12 11.43
N CYS A 514 -8.34 -26.46 10.81
CA CYS A 514 -8.82 -25.13 11.19
C CYS A 514 -10.31 -25.11 11.49
N SER A 515 -10.73 -24.19 12.34
CA SER A 515 -12.15 -23.99 12.66
C SER A 515 -12.91 -23.39 11.48
N LEU A 516 -14.02 -24.03 11.11
CA LEU A 516 -14.94 -23.58 10.06
C LEU A 516 -16.26 -23.11 10.66
N HIS A 517 -16.62 -21.86 10.42
CA HIS A 517 -17.90 -21.27 10.79
C HIS A 517 -18.71 -20.98 9.54
N VAL A 518 -19.89 -21.60 9.37
CA VAL A 518 -20.73 -21.43 8.17
C VAL A 518 -21.97 -20.61 8.49
N PHE A 519 -22.17 -19.53 7.73
CA PHE A 519 -23.31 -18.63 7.83
C PHE A 519 -24.11 -18.66 6.53
N LEU A 520 -25.40 -18.97 6.65
CA LEU A 520 -26.34 -18.95 5.52
C LEU A 520 -27.15 -17.65 5.59
N THR A 521 -26.95 -16.77 4.62
CA THR A 521 -27.80 -15.58 4.46
C THR A 521 -29.02 -15.91 3.62
N HIS A 522 -30.18 -15.48 4.08
CA HIS A 522 -31.46 -15.72 3.44
C HIS A 522 -32.32 -14.45 3.42
N THR A 523 -33.12 -14.29 2.38
CA THR A 523 -34.12 -13.23 2.24
C THR A 523 -35.25 -13.73 1.35
N ASP A 524 -36.43 -13.13 1.44
CA ASP A 524 -37.56 -13.50 0.58
C ASP A 524 -37.29 -13.14 -0.89
N GLU A 525 -37.90 -13.90 -1.81
CA GLU A 525 -37.65 -13.74 -3.25
C GLU A 525 -38.03 -12.34 -3.76
N SER A 526 -39.12 -11.77 -3.24
CA SER A 526 -39.59 -10.45 -3.65
C SER A 526 -38.55 -9.36 -3.32
N ARG A 527 -37.96 -9.43 -2.13
CA ARG A 527 -36.89 -8.53 -1.67
C ARG A 527 -35.59 -8.77 -2.43
N ALA A 528 -35.24 -10.02 -2.71
CA ALA A 528 -34.07 -10.35 -3.53
C ALA A 528 -34.17 -9.72 -4.93
N ARG A 529 -35.33 -9.85 -5.60
CA ARG A 529 -35.58 -9.24 -6.91
C ARG A 529 -35.54 -7.71 -6.86
N ALA A 530 -36.18 -7.09 -5.86
CA ALA A 530 -36.13 -5.64 -5.67
C ALA A 530 -34.68 -5.12 -5.50
N ARG A 531 -33.85 -5.83 -4.73
CA ARG A 531 -32.42 -5.51 -4.54
C ARG A 531 -31.62 -5.62 -5.85
N LEU A 532 -31.91 -6.62 -6.70
CA LEU A 532 -31.24 -6.77 -7.99
C LEU A 532 -31.65 -5.67 -8.98
N GLN A 533 -32.93 -5.30 -9.00
CA GLN A 533 -33.43 -4.18 -9.82
C GLN A 533 -32.78 -2.87 -9.41
N ALA A 534 -32.70 -2.56 -8.11
CA ALA A 534 -32.04 -1.35 -7.62
C ALA A 534 -30.54 -1.29 -7.99
N ARG A 535 -29.85 -2.45 -8.05
CA ARG A 535 -28.45 -2.53 -8.50
C ARG A 535 -28.30 -2.27 -10.00
N SER A 536 -29.25 -2.72 -10.82
CA SER A 536 -29.24 -2.49 -12.27
C SER A 536 -29.34 -0.99 -12.63
N GLN A 537 -30.02 -0.21 -11.77
CA GLN A 537 -30.23 1.22 -11.95
C GLN A 537 -29.06 2.08 -11.46
N ASN A 538 -28.04 1.50 -10.81
CA ASN A 538 -26.92 2.22 -10.21
C ASN A 538 -25.57 1.77 -10.84
N PRO A 539 -25.08 2.47 -11.88
CA PRO A 539 -24.00 1.98 -12.77
C PRO A 539 -22.59 2.06 -12.19
N THR A 540 -22.41 2.31 -10.89
CA THR A 540 -21.09 2.42 -10.24
C THR A 540 -20.41 1.07 -9.99
N VAL A 541 -21.06 -0.04 -10.33
CA VAL A 541 -20.51 -1.39 -10.26
C VAL A 541 -19.83 -1.71 -11.61
N ASP A 542 -18.55 -2.11 -11.55
CA ASP A 542 -17.75 -2.59 -12.70
C ASP A 542 -18.62 -3.35 -13.72
N SER A 543 -18.47 -3.09 -15.02
CA SER A 543 -19.35 -3.58 -16.10
C SER A 543 -19.60 -5.10 -16.11
N TYR A 544 -18.74 -5.87 -15.42
CA TYR A 544 -18.81 -7.32 -15.26
C TYR A 544 -19.65 -7.81 -14.05
N GLY A 545 -19.91 -6.96 -13.05
CA GLY A 545 -20.80 -7.26 -11.92
C GLY A 545 -22.29 -7.14 -12.27
N SER A 546 -22.61 -6.52 -13.41
CA SER A 546 -23.96 -6.33 -13.96
C SER A 546 -24.66 -7.63 -14.39
N GLN A 547 -23.92 -8.73 -14.59
CA GLN A 547 -24.51 -10.01 -15.00
C GLN A 547 -25.39 -10.66 -13.91
N LEU A 548 -25.20 -10.31 -12.62
CA LEU A 548 -26.08 -10.81 -11.54
C LEU A 548 -27.39 -10.03 -11.43
N SER A 549 -27.45 -8.81 -11.97
CA SER A 549 -28.68 -8.03 -12.06
C SER A 549 -29.57 -8.45 -13.22
N ASP A 550 -29.08 -9.32 -14.11
CA ASP A 550 -29.90 -9.97 -15.14
C ASP A 550 -30.87 -10.98 -14.48
N PRO A 551 -32.19 -10.79 -14.62
CA PRO A 551 -33.19 -11.70 -14.06
C PRO A 551 -33.00 -13.16 -14.51
N GLU A 552 -32.59 -13.40 -15.76
CA GLU A 552 -32.41 -14.76 -16.28
C GLU A 552 -31.23 -15.48 -15.62
N VAL A 553 -30.15 -14.75 -15.34
CA VAL A 553 -28.98 -15.28 -14.64
C VAL A 553 -29.34 -15.59 -13.19
N TYR A 554 -30.09 -14.71 -12.52
CA TYR A 554 -30.59 -14.96 -11.18
C TYR A 554 -31.46 -16.21 -11.11
N ASP A 555 -32.46 -16.32 -11.99
CA ASP A 555 -33.39 -17.45 -12.01
C ASP A 555 -32.69 -18.77 -12.32
N ARG A 556 -31.68 -18.76 -13.22
CA ARG A 556 -30.83 -19.92 -13.49
C ARG A 556 -30.01 -20.34 -12.28
N ILE A 557 -29.41 -19.38 -11.56
CA ILE A 557 -28.64 -19.67 -10.34
C ILE A 557 -29.58 -20.21 -9.26
N ARG A 558 -30.74 -19.58 -9.04
CA ARG A 558 -31.70 -19.98 -8.01
C ARG A 558 -32.24 -21.39 -8.25
N THR A 559 -32.69 -21.68 -9.46
CA THR A 559 -33.23 -23.01 -9.82
C THR A 559 -32.15 -24.09 -9.83
N GLY A 560 -30.91 -23.75 -10.22
CA GLY A 560 -29.77 -24.66 -10.19
C GLY A 560 -29.10 -24.84 -8.81
N THR A 561 -29.51 -24.10 -7.78
CA THR A 561 -28.92 -24.19 -6.44
C THR A 561 -29.80 -25.04 -5.53
N PRO A 562 -29.41 -26.30 -5.20
CA PRO A 562 -30.12 -27.08 -4.19
C PRO A 562 -30.08 -26.40 -2.81
N PRO A 563 -31.05 -26.69 -1.92
CA PRO A 563 -31.08 -26.16 -0.56
C PRO A 563 -29.73 -26.32 0.15
N TYR A 564 -29.35 -25.33 0.95
CA TYR A 564 -28.12 -25.39 1.73
C TYR A 564 -28.31 -26.29 2.94
N GLN A 565 -27.51 -27.35 3.03
CA GLN A 565 -27.56 -28.29 4.14
C GLN A 565 -26.23 -28.31 4.90
N ALA A 566 -26.28 -28.50 6.22
CA ALA A 566 -25.06 -28.48 7.06
C ALA A 566 -24.04 -29.54 6.61
N TYR A 567 -24.52 -30.72 6.21
CA TYR A 567 -23.67 -31.82 5.73
C TYR A 567 -22.91 -31.48 4.43
N ASP A 568 -23.40 -30.53 3.61
CA ASP A 568 -22.71 -30.11 2.38
C ASP A 568 -21.36 -29.45 2.71
N PHE A 569 -21.27 -28.84 3.88
CA PHE A 569 -20.09 -28.12 4.37
C PHE A 569 -19.31 -28.90 5.42
N GLY A 570 -19.72 -30.13 5.75
CA GLY A 570 -19.07 -30.94 6.78
C GLY A 570 -19.23 -30.40 8.20
N VAL A 571 -20.29 -29.63 8.46
CA VAL A 571 -20.59 -29.07 9.79
C VAL A 571 -21.90 -29.62 10.34
N GLN A 572 -22.08 -29.55 11.66
CA GLN A 572 -23.29 -30.05 12.33
C GLN A 572 -24.51 -29.13 12.14
N SER A 573 -24.29 -27.81 12.02
CA SER A 573 -25.36 -26.84 11.85
C SER A 573 -24.92 -25.63 11.02
N LEU A 574 -25.90 -24.96 10.39
CA LEU A 574 -25.71 -23.70 9.69
C LEU A 574 -26.26 -22.56 10.56
N LYS A 575 -25.50 -21.45 10.68
CA LYS A 575 -26.02 -20.23 11.31
C LYS A 575 -26.80 -19.43 10.27
N THR A 576 -28.13 -19.46 10.34
CA THR A 576 -28.98 -18.74 9.39
C THR A 576 -29.15 -17.27 9.79
N ILE A 577 -28.93 -16.36 8.85
CA ILE A 577 -29.06 -14.91 8.99
C ILE A 577 -30.14 -14.43 8.01
N THR A 578 -31.24 -13.91 8.54
CA THR A 578 -32.33 -13.33 7.73
C THR A 578 -32.03 -11.85 7.49
N THR A 579 -32.04 -11.41 6.23
CA THR A 579 -31.65 -10.05 5.82
C THR A 579 -32.74 -9.24 5.12
#